data_AF-A0A7W0YVS4-F1
#
_entry.id   AF-A0A7W0YVS4-F1
#
_cell.length_a   1.000
_cell.length_b   1.000
_cell.length_c   1.000
_cell.angle_alpha   90.00
_cell.angle_beta   90.00
_cell.angle_gamma   90.00
#
_symmetry.space_group_name_H-M   'P 1'
#
loop_
_entity.id
_entity.type
_entity.pdbx_description
1 polymer ?
#
loop_
_entity_poly.entity_id
_entity_poly.type
_entity_poly.pdbx_seq_one_letter_code
_entity_poly.pdbx_strand_id
1 'polypeptide(L)'
;MAKVICVLYDDPVDGYPPAYARDGVPAIGEYHDGQTTPSPDGIDFTPGELLGSVSGELGLRRFLEDRGHRLIVTSDKEGPDSEFERELVDADVVISQPFWPAYLTAERIAKAPNLKLAVTAGIGSDHVDLDAAIAHGITVAEVTYSNSISVSEHVVMMILGLVRNYIPSYQQVIDGGWNIADCVERSYDLEGMQVGTVAAGRIGSAVLRRLKPFEVGLHYTDRHRLPDEIERELGLTYHATPEELVAVCDVVTINAPLHPETEHLFDDELIAKMKRGAYLVNTARAKICDRDAVVRALESGQLAGYAGDVWFPQPAPADHPWRTMP
;
A
#
# COMPACT_ATOMS: atom_id res chain seq x y z
N MET A 1 24.12 -15.80 19.17
CA MET A 1 24.29 -14.69 18.23
C MET A 1 23.38 -14.99 17.05
N ALA A 2 22.38 -14.15 16.82
CA ALA A 2 21.46 -14.30 15.69
C ALA A 2 21.93 -13.47 14.50
N LYS A 3 21.61 -13.91 13.29
CA LYS A 3 21.80 -13.15 12.05
C LYS A 3 20.48 -12.53 11.58
N VAL A 4 20.45 -11.20 11.49
CA VAL A 4 19.32 -10.42 11.01
C VAL A 4 19.68 -9.85 9.64
N ILE A 5 18.87 -10.16 8.63
CA ILE A 5 18.96 -9.54 7.31
C ILE A 5 17.82 -8.55 7.18
N CYS A 6 18.16 -7.31 6.84
CA CYS A 6 17.21 -6.22 6.64
C CYS A 6 17.32 -5.74 5.19
N VAL A 7 16.30 -6.03 4.39
CA VAL A 7 16.21 -5.60 3.00
C VAL A 7 15.47 -4.27 2.93
N LEU A 8 16.17 -3.22 2.53
CA LEU A 8 15.71 -1.83 2.48
C LEU A 8 15.93 -1.24 1.09
N TYR A 9 15.25 -0.14 0.74
CA TYR A 9 15.47 0.52 -0.55
C TYR A 9 16.75 1.37 -0.54
N ASP A 10 17.24 1.74 -1.72
CA ASP A 10 18.42 2.60 -1.86
C ASP A 10 18.23 3.99 -1.24
N ASP A 11 19.34 4.61 -0.85
CA ASP A 11 19.36 6.01 -0.40
C ASP A 11 18.89 6.98 -1.51
N PRO A 12 18.49 8.23 -1.16
CA PRO A 12 18.18 9.24 -2.15
C PRO A 12 19.33 9.43 -3.15
N VAL A 13 18.99 9.69 -4.42
CA VAL A 13 19.97 9.90 -5.49
C VAL A 13 20.94 11.06 -5.20
N ASP A 14 20.52 12.04 -4.41
CA ASP A 14 21.32 13.19 -3.99
C ASP A 14 22.12 12.94 -2.70
N GLY A 15 22.04 11.73 -2.12
CA GLY A 15 22.77 11.28 -0.94
C GLY A 15 21.97 11.24 0.37
N TYR A 16 22.60 10.72 1.42
CA TYR A 16 22.06 10.57 2.77
C TYR A 16 22.92 11.33 3.81
N PRO A 17 22.32 12.03 4.80
CA PRO A 17 20.89 12.25 4.97
C PRO A 17 20.33 13.25 3.94
N PRO A 18 19.04 13.17 3.59
CA PRO A 18 18.42 14.19 2.74
C PRO A 18 18.32 15.53 3.47
N ALA A 19 18.19 16.61 2.70
CA ALA A 19 17.78 17.90 3.25
C ALA A 19 16.29 17.85 3.63
N TYR A 20 16.00 17.54 4.90
CA TYR A 20 14.64 17.47 5.39
C TYR A 20 13.93 18.83 5.28
N ALA A 21 12.67 18.81 4.81
CA ALA A 21 11.88 20.03 4.62
C ALA A 21 11.36 20.65 5.94
N ARG A 22 11.54 19.97 7.07
CA ARG A 22 11.10 20.39 8.41
C ARG A 22 11.92 19.69 9.48
N ASP A 23 11.92 20.26 10.69
CA ASP A 23 12.75 19.79 11.80
C ASP A 23 12.11 18.69 12.67
N GLY A 24 10.85 18.31 12.39
CA GLY A 24 10.15 17.29 13.17
C GLY A 24 8.77 16.95 12.62
N VAL A 25 8.12 15.98 13.27
CA VAL A 25 6.79 15.49 12.90
C VAL A 25 5.84 15.52 14.10
N PRO A 26 4.51 15.62 13.87
CA PRO A 26 3.53 15.51 14.94
C PRO A 26 3.65 14.19 15.71
N ALA A 27 3.51 14.25 17.03
CA ALA A 27 3.44 13.06 17.87
C ALA A 27 2.04 12.43 17.82
N ILE A 28 2.00 11.12 17.67
CA ILE A 28 0.77 10.31 17.69
C ILE A 28 0.94 9.31 18.83
N GLY A 29 0.02 9.32 19.80
CA GLY A 29 0.07 8.39 20.95
C GLY A 29 -0.76 7.13 20.73
N GLU A 30 -1.89 7.27 20.04
CA GLU A 30 -2.94 6.25 19.92
C GLU A 30 -3.61 6.34 18.54
N TYR A 31 -4.12 5.21 18.06
CA TYR A 31 -4.90 5.09 16.84
C TYR A 31 -6.40 5.18 17.12
N HIS A 32 -7.22 5.32 16.06
CA HIS A 32 -8.65 5.60 16.21
C HIS A 32 -9.47 4.48 16.88
N ASP A 33 -8.97 3.23 16.90
CA ASP A 33 -9.63 2.10 17.56
C ASP A 33 -9.17 1.87 19.01
N GLY A 34 -8.33 2.78 19.53
CA GLY A 34 -7.75 2.70 20.87
C GLY A 34 -6.45 1.89 20.96
N GLN A 35 -5.95 1.36 19.83
CA GLN A 35 -4.64 0.72 19.81
C GLN A 35 -3.55 1.78 20.04
N THR A 36 -2.62 1.53 20.97
CA THR A 36 -1.47 2.42 21.17
C THR A 36 -0.50 2.34 19.98
N THR A 37 0.25 3.42 19.75
CA THR A 37 1.45 3.36 18.89
C THR A 37 2.51 2.42 19.48
N PRO A 38 3.50 1.96 18.67
CA PRO A 38 4.55 1.07 19.16
C PRO A 38 5.26 1.63 20.41
N SER A 39 5.49 0.76 21.40
CA SER A 39 6.09 1.11 22.70
C SER A 39 7.40 0.35 22.97
N PRO A 40 8.46 0.54 22.16
CA PRO A 40 9.77 -0.04 22.46
C PRO A 40 10.38 0.62 23.71
N ASP A 41 11.32 -0.07 24.38
CA ASP A 41 12.05 0.48 25.54
C ASP A 41 12.84 1.75 25.20
N GLY A 42 13.18 1.95 23.92
CA GLY A 42 13.84 3.13 23.38
C GLY A 42 13.90 3.11 21.86
N ILE A 43 14.27 4.26 21.29
CA ILE A 43 14.55 4.42 19.85
C ILE A 43 15.93 5.08 19.70
N ASP A 44 16.69 4.68 18.67
CA ASP A 44 18.00 5.23 18.32
C ASP A 44 17.92 6.15 17.08
N PHE A 45 16.78 6.81 16.89
CA PHE A 45 16.51 7.75 15.81
C PHE A 45 15.63 8.91 16.29
N THR A 46 15.58 9.99 15.49
CA THR A 46 14.72 11.15 15.70
C THR A 46 13.48 11.04 14.81
N PRO A 47 12.25 11.12 15.36
CA PRO A 47 11.04 11.10 14.55
C PRO A 47 11.05 12.18 13.46
N GLY A 48 10.95 11.74 12.19
CA GLY A 48 11.07 12.60 11.01
C GLY A 48 12.23 12.23 10.09
N GLU A 49 13.18 11.42 10.56
CA GLU A 49 14.29 10.92 9.75
C GLU A 49 13.85 9.87 8.71
N LEU A 50 14.63 9.76 7.62
CA LEU A 50 14.45 8.74 6.59
C LEU A 50 15.02 7.40 7.07
N LEU A 51 14.16 6.53 7.59
CA LEU A 51 14.58 5.26 8.20
C LEU A 51 14.60 4.05 7.26
N GLY A 52 13.81 4.08 6.19
CA GLY A 52 13.56 2.90 5.35
C GLY A 52 14.60 2.64 4.26
N SER A 53 15.60 3.51 4.14
CA SER A 53 16.70 3.33 3.19
C SER A 53 17.87 2.56 3.82
N VAL A 54 18.78 2.06 2.99
CA VAL A 54 19.96 1.31 3.44
C VAL A 54 20.79 2.05 4.50
N SER A 55 20.98 3.37 4.38
CA SER A 55 21.70 4.14 5.42
C SER A 55 20.85 4.50 6.64
N GLY A 56 19.52 4.43 6.52
CA GLY A 56 18.59 4.63 7.63
C GLY A 56 18.47 3.42 8.57
N GLU A 57 18.68 2.21 8.04
CA GLU A 57 18.79 0.95 8.79
C GLU A 57 17.62 0.64 9.75
N LEU A 58 16.47 1.29 9.56
CA LEU A 58 15.35 1.32 10.52
C LEU A 58 15.76 1.76 11.95
N GLY A 59 16.94 2.38 12.12
CA GLY A 59 17.52 2.68 13.44
C GLY A 59 17.85 1.44 14.28
N LEU A 60 18.10 0.28 13.68
CA LEU A 60 18.22 -1.00 14.40
C LEU A 60 19.64 -1.43 14.74
N ARG A 61 20.67 -0.87 14.09
CA ARG A 61 22.04 -1.39 14.20
C ARG A 61 22.56 -1.42 15.62
N ARG A 62 22.50 -0.29 16.33
CA ARG A 62 22.96 -0.19 17.71
C ARG A 62 22.21 -1.16 18.63
N PHE A 63 20.88 -1.19 18.55
CA PHE A 63 20.04 -2.10 19.33
C PHE A 63 20.46 -3.57 19.18
N LEU A 64 20.73 -4.02 17.93
CA LEU A 64 21.10 -5.40 17.61
C LEU A 64 22.56 -5.74 17.96
N GLU A 65 23.50 -4.87 17.58
CA GLU A 65 24.93 -5.12 17.78
C GLU A 65 25.34 -5.06 19.25
N ASP A 66 24.77 -4.12 20.04
CA ASP A 66 24.98 -4.04 21.49
C ASP A 66 24.50 -5.32 22.22
N ARG A 67 23.63 -6.12 21.59
CA ARG A 67 23.11 -7.41 22.09
C ARG A 67 23.83 -8.62 21.46
N GLY A 68 24.90 -8.40 20.72
CA GLY A 68 25.70 -9.46 20.10
C GLY A 68 24.99 -10.18 18.96
N HIS A 69 24.15 -9.48 18.21
CA HIS A 69 23.58 -9.95 16.94
C HIS A 69 24.28 -9.29 15.76
N ARG A 70 24.23 -9.92 14.59
CA ARG A 70 24.76 -9.35 13.34
C ARG A 70 23.61 -8.80 12.52
N LEU A 71 23.67 -7.52 12.16
CA LEU A 71 22.76 -6.89 11.22
C LEU A 71 23.45 -6.74 9.85
N ILE A 72 22.81 -7.31 8.83
CA ILE A 72 23.15 -7.09 7.41
C ILE A 72 22.03 -6.26 6.81
N VAL A 73 22.39 -5.13 6.20
CA VAL A 73 21.44 -4.26 5.50
C VAL A 73 21.81 -4.24 4.03
N THR A 74 20.85 -4.48 3.15
CA THR A 74 21.08 -4.50 1.70
C THR A 74 19.84 -4.08 0.92
N SER A 75 20.03 -3.50 -0.25
CA SER A 75 18.97 -3.32 -1.25
C SER A 75 18.99 -4.41 -2.34
N ASP A 76 20.07 -5.18 -2.42
CA ASP A 76 20.27 -6.23 -3.42
C ASP A 76 19.47 -7.49 -3.06
N LYS A 77 18.27 -7.60 -3.67
CA LYS A 77 17.28 -8.66 -3.39
C LYS A 77 16.91 -9.55 -4.59
N GLU A 78 17.40 -9.20 -5.78
CA GLU A 78 16.94 -9.78 -7.04
C GLU A 78 17.97 -10.72 -7.66
N GLY A 79 17.50 -11.87 -8.13
CA GLY A 79 18.34 -12.87 -8.77
C GLY A 79 19.11 -13.78 -7.79
N PRO A 80 19.65 -14.90 -8.31
CA PRO A 80 20.25 -15.96 -7.50
C PRO A 80 21.56 -15.53 -6.83
N ASP A 81 22.22 -14.52 -7.39
CA ASP A 81 23.50 -14.02 -6.90
C ASP A 81 23.35 -12.78 -6.00
N SER A 82 22.11 -12.36 -5.66
CA SER A 82 21.89 -11.21 -4.78
C SER A 82 22.47 -11.41 -3.39
N GLU A 83 22.86 -10.31 -2.73
CA GLU A 83 23.27 -10.34 -1.32
C GLU A 83 22.20 -10.96 -0.43
N PHE A 84 20.92 -10.66 -0.67
CA PHE A 84 19.83 -11.31 0.03
C PHE A 84 19.87 -12.85 -0.10
N GLU A 85 19.99 -13.42 -1.32
CA GLU A 85 20.06 -14.88 -1.50
C GLU A 85 21.28 -15.50 -0.82
N ARG A 86 22.45 -14.86 -0.95
CA ARG A 86 23.69 -15.36 -0.34
C ARG A 86 23.61 -15.39 1.18
N GLU A 87 23.02 -14.35 1.78
CA GLU A 87 22.97 -14.21 3.23
C GLU A 87 21.78 -14.97 3.83
N LEU A 88 20.70 -15.24 3.08
CA LEU A 88 19.49 -15.90 3.58
C LEU A 88 19.74 -17.30 4.18
N VAL A 89 20.72 -18.04 3.66
CA VAL A 89 20.97 -19.46 3.96
C VAL A 89 21.19 -19.78 5.44
N ASP A 90 21.64 -18.82 6.24
CA ASP A 90 21.88 -18.97 7.68
C ASP A 90 21.21 -17.87 8.51
N ALA A 91 20.27 -17.11 7.93
CA ALA A 91 19.53 -16.05 8.60
C ALA A 91 18.57 -16.60 9.68
N ASP A 92 18.53 -15.96 10.85
CA ASP A 92 17.51 -16.23 11.88
C ASP A 92 16.27 -15.35 11.69
N VAL A 93 16.47 -14.12 11.21
CA VAL A 93 15.44 -13.10 11.02
C VAL A 93 15.62 -12.44 9.67
N VAL A 94 14.51 -12.29 8.92
CA VAL A 94 14.44 -11.46 7.72
C VAL A 94 13.47 -10.31 7.98
N ILE A 95 13.88 -9.10 7.64
CA ILE A 95 13.06 -7.89 7.69
C ILE A 95 13.02 -7.31 6.28
N SER A 96 11.83 -6.99 5.77
CA SER A 96 11.71 -6.17 4.56
C SER A 96 10.47 -5.28 4.62
N GLN A 97 10.43 -4.27 3.74
CA GLN A 97 9.29 -3.36 3.64
C GLN A 97 8.46 -3.71 2.40
N PRO A 98 7.12 -3.58 2.43
CA PRO A 98 6.29 -3.81 1.25
C PRO A 98 6.72 -2.97 0.04
N PHE A 99 7.30 -1.78 0.25
CA PHE A 99 7.78 -0.88 -0.80
C PHE A 99 8.98 -1.45 -1.60
N TRP A 100 9.79 -2.29 -0.95
CA TRP A 100 10.96 -2.97 -1.54
C TRP A 100 11.03 -4.41 -1.00
N PRO A 101 10.10 -5.27 -1.43
CA PRO A 101 9.82 -6.52 -0.72
C PRO A 101 10.86 -7.59 -1.06
N ALA A 102 11.43 -8.19 -0.01
CA ALA A 102 12.22 -9.41 -0.14
C ALA A 102 11.25 -10.60 -0.23
N TYR A 103 10.89 -11.00 -1.45
CA TYR A 103 9.94 -12.10 -1.64
C TYR A 103 10.46 -13.40 -1.03
N LEU A 104 9.82 -13.88 0.04
CA LEU A 104 10.13 -15.16 0.68
C LEU A 104 9.24 -16.25 0.07
N THR A 105 9.63 -16.72 -1.12
CA THR A 105 8.95 -17.84 -1.79
C THR A 105 9.19 -19.16 -1.05
N ALA A 106 8.40 -20.20 -1.36
CA ALA A 106 8.64 -21.54 -0.85
C ALA A 106 10.08 -22.03 -1.06
N GLU A 107 10.70 -21.76 -2.23
CA GLU A 107 12.08 -22.16 -2.51
C GLU A 107 13.10 -21.43 -1.63
N ARG A 108 12.89 -20.12 -1.40
CA ARG A 108 13.73 -19.30 -0.50
C ARG A 108 13.61 -19.75 0.95
N ILE A 109 12.39 -20.03 1.41
CA ILE A 109 12.14 -20.56 2.75
C ILE A 109 12.82 -21.92 2.95
N ALA A 110 12.74 -22.82 1.96
CA ALA A 110 13.40 -24.13 2.02
C ALA A 110 14.94 -24.03 2.10
N LYS A 111 15.55 -22.96 1.57
CA LYS A 111 16.98 -22.67 1.68
C LYS A 111 17.41 -22.03 3.00
N ALA A 112 16.46 -21.63 3.85
CA ALA A 112 16.70 -20.84 5.07
C ALA A 112 16.40 -21.66 6.34
N PRO A 113 17.16 -22.74 6.64
CA PRO A 113 16.86 -23.66 7.73
C PRO A 113 16.89 -23.03 9.13
N ASN A 114 17.52 -21.87 9.28
CA ASN A 114 17.62 -21.14 10.56
C ASN A 114 16.51 -20.12 10.76
N LEU A 115 15.74 -19.81 9.70
CA LEU A 115 14.78 -18.71 9.70
C LEU A 115 13.66 -19.01 10.70
N LYS A 116 13.47 -18.12 11.66
CA LYS A 116 12.45 -18.24 12.71
C LYS A 116 11.41 -17.11 12.63
N LEU A 117 11.79 -15.97 12.07
CA LEU A 117 10.98 -14.76 12.06
C LEU A 117 11.12 -14.01 10.73
N ALA A 118 10.00 -13.78 10.05
CA ALA A 118 9.87 -12.85 8.95
C ALA A 118 9.08 -11.63 9.42
N VAL A 119 9.71 -10.44 9.39
CA VAL A 119 9.10 -9.19 9.83
C VAL A 119 8.84 -8.29 8.63
N THR A 120 7.57 -7.94 8.44
CA THR A 120 7.17 -6.86 7.55
C THR A 120 7.31 -5.54 8.29
N ALA A 121 8.28 -4.71 7.90
CA ALA A 121 8.42 -3.34 8.37
C ALA A 121 7.40 -2.43 7.64
N GLY A 122 6.12 -2.62 7.99
CA GLY A 122 4.96 -2.02 7.34
C GLY A 122 3.72 -2.87 7.59
N ILE A 123 2.79 -2.88 6.64
CA ILE A 123 1.52 -3.63 6.70
C ILE A 123 1.35 -4.47 5.41
N GLY A 124 0.88 -5.71 5.59
CA GLY A 124 0.60 -6.70 4.57
C GLY A 124 1.82 -7.55 4.20
N SER A 125 1.74 -8.83 4.57
CA SER A 125 2.82 -9.81 4.51
C SER A 125 2.70 -10.80 3.32
N ASP A 126 1.96 -10.41 2.27
CA ASP A 126 1.71 -11.21 1.06
C ASP A 126 2.93 -11.48 0.18
N HIS A 127 4.06 -10.80 0.45
CA HIS A 127 5.36 -11.11 -0.17
C HIS A 127 6.07 -12.31 0.49
N VAL A 128 5.46 -12.88 1.54
CA VAL A 128 5.88 -14.14 2.17
C VAL A 128 4.90 -15.23 1.76
N ASP A 129 5.40 -16.37 1.30
CA ASP A 129 4.57 -17.56 1.14
C ASP A 129 4.14 -18.07 2.53
N LEU A 130 2.89 -17.75 2.89
CA LEU A 130 2.37 -18.04 4.22
C LEU A 130 2.19 -19.54 4.47
N ASP A 131 1.87 -20.32 3.43
CA ASP A 131 1.75 -21.78 3.55
C ASP A 131 3.12 -22.42 3.80
N ALA A 132 4.16 -21.97 3.08
CA ALA A 132 5.52 -22.39 3.33
C ALA A 132 6.03 -21.95 4.71
N ALA A 133 5.70 -20.73 5.15
CA ALA A 133 6.04 -20.25 6.48
C ALA A 133 5.39 -21.10 7.58
N ILE A 134 4.11 -21.45 7.44
CA ILE A 134 3.39 -22.37 8.34
C ILE A 134 4.08 -23.74 8.36
N ALA A 135 4.38 -24.31 7.19
CA ALA A 135 5.00 -25.62 7.08
C ALA A 135 6.40 -25.71 7.73
N HIS A 136 7.12 -24.59 7.78
CA HIS A 136 8.45 -24.49 8.38
C HIS A 136 8.45 -23.90 9.80
N GLY A 137 7.28 -23.58 10.36
CA GLY A 137 7.17 -23.01 11.72
C GLY A 137 7.76 -21.61 11.85
N ILE A 138 7.77 -20.83 10.77
CA ILE A 138 8.28 -19.45 10.76
C ILE A 138 7.19 -18.51 11.28
N THR A 139 7.55 -17.66 12.25
CA THR A 139 6.67 -16.58 12.67
C THR A 139 6.67 -15.49 11.62
N VAL A 140 5.49 -15.07 11.15
CA VAL A 140 5.33 -13.91 10.28
C VAL A 140 4.65 -12.82 11.09
N ALA A 141 5.27 -11.64 11.15
CA ALA A 141 4.77 -10.50 11.92
C ALA A 141 4.85 -9.22 11.09
N GLU A 142 3.92 -8.31 11.34
CA GLU A 142 3.88 -6.99 10.71
C GLU A 142 3.48 -5.93 11.74
N VAL A 143 3.80 -4.66 11.44
CA VAL A 143 3.55 -3.54 12.36
C VAL A 143 2.14 -3.01 12.11
N THR A 144 1.15 -3.78 12.56
CA THR A 144 -0.28 -3.48 12.37
C THR A 144 -0.60 -2.04 12.78
N TYR A 145 -1.36 -1.33 11.94
CA TYR A 145 -1.75 0.08 12.07
C TYR A 145 -0.67 1.12 11.74
N SER A 146 0.63 0.76 11.74
CA SER A 146 1.75 1.71 11.61
C SER A 146 1.60 2.78 10.53
N ASN A 147 1.08 2.42 9.36
CA ASN A 147 0.86 3.32 8.23
C ASN A 147 -0.59 3.33 7.70
N SER A 148 -1.56 2.74 8.41
CA SER A 148 -2.95 2.67 7.95
C SER A 148 -3.54 4.06 7.67
N ILE A 149 -3.19 5.03 8.51
CA ILE A 149 -3.64 6.42 8.37
C ILE A 149 -3.00 7.08 7.15
N SER A 150 -1.70 6.88 6.95
CA SER A 150 -0.97 7.38 5.78
C SER A 150 -1.58 6.86 4.48
N VAL A 151 -1.93 5.57 4.41
CA VAL A 151 -2.60 4.98 3.23
C VAL A 151 -3.98 5.62 3.03
N SER A 152 -4.75 5.83 4.10
CA SER A 152 -6.09 6.43 3.98
C SER A 152 -6.06 7.87 3.44
N GLU A 153 -5.00 8.63 3.76
CA GLU A 153 -4.79 9.98 3.21
C GLU A 153 -4.40 9.91 1.73
N HIS A 154 -3.54 8.95 1.37
CA HIS A 154 -3.12 8.74 -0.01
C HIS A 154 -4.30 8.34 -0.92
N VAL A 155 -5.23 7.51 -0.42
CA VAL A 155 -6.46 7.16 -1.13
C VAL A 155 -7.30 8.40 -1.44
N VAL A 156 -7.60 9.21 -0.43
CA VAL A 156 -8.43 10.42 -0.63
C VAL A 156 -7.74 11.43 -1.55
N MET A 157 -6.41 11.58 -1.43
CA MET A 157 -5.61 12.39 -2.34
C MET A 157 -5.74 11.91 -3.79
N MET A 158 -5.60 10.60 -4.04
CA MET A 158 -5.71 10.02 -5.37
C MET A 158 -7.13 10.13 -5.95
N ILE A 159 -8.17 9.92 -5.13
CA ILE A 159 -9.57 10.12 -5.55
C ILE A 159 -9.75 11.56 -6.06
N LEU A 160 -9.34 12.56 -5.27
CA LEU A 160 -9.45 13.97 -5.66
C LEU A 160 -8.60 14.29 -6.89
N GLY A 161 -7.38 13.75 -6.96
CA GLY A 161 -6.48 13.95 -8.10
C GLY A 161 -7.06 13.44 -9.42
N LEU A 162 -7.70 12.27 -9.41
CA LEU A 162 -8.38 11.69 -10.57
C LEU A 162 -9.63 12.50 -10.94
N VAL A 163 -10.56 12.65 -10.02
CA VAL A 163 -11.88 13.26 -10.28
C VAL A 163 -11.75 14.71 -10.74
N ARG A 164 -10.74 15.44 -10.24
CA ARG A 164 -10.48 16.85 -10.58
C ARG A 164 -9.43 17.05 -11.69
N ASN A 165 -9.02 15.96 -12.36
CA ASN A 165 -8.05 16.00 -13.46
C ASN A 165 -6.74 16.75 -13.12
N TYR A 166 -6.18 16.48 -11.93
CA TYR A 166 -5.12 17.31 -11.37
C TYR A 166 -3.80 17.21 -12.13
N ILE A 167 -3.35 16.00 -12.47
CA ILE A 167 -2.03 15.78 -13.09
C ILE A 167 -1.93 16.43 -14.48
N PRO A 168 -2.87 16.21 -15.42
CA PRO A 168 -2.82 16.89 -16.72
C PRO A 168 -2.93 18.42 -16.59
N SER A 169 -3.75 18.90 -15.66
CA SER A 169 -3.90 20.34 -15.41
C SER A 169 -2.63 20.98 -14.84
N TYR A 170 -1.90 20.27 -13.96
CA TYR A 170 -0.61 20.74 -13.46
C TYR A 170 0.45 20.77 -14.57
N GLN A 171 0.46 19.76 -15.44
CA GLN A 171 1.38 19.71 -16.58
C GLN A 171 1.19 20.91 -17.52
N GLN A 172 -0.05 21.34 -17.77
CA GLN A 172 -0.33 22.55 -18.55
C GLN A 172 0.37 23.80 -18.00
N VAL A 173 0.43 23.94 -16.67
CA VAL A 173 1.10 25.09 -16.02
C VAL A 173 2.63 25.00 -16.18
N ILE A 174 3.20 23.80 -16.00
CA ILE A 174 4.64 23.56 -16.15
C ILE A 174 5.11 23.82 -17.58
N ASP A 175 4.28 23.49 -18.57
CA ASP A 175 4.55 23.75 -19.98
C ASP A 175 4.31 25.22 -20.40
N GLY A 176 3.93 26.09 -19.45
CA GLY A 176 3.69 27.51 -19.68
C GLY A 176 2.34 27.84 -20.33
N GLY A 177 1.43 26.86 -20.39
CA GLY A 177 0.07 27.00 -20.89
C GLY A 177 -0.92 27.57 -19.86
N TRP A 178 -2.18 27.65 -20.26
CA TRP A 178 -3.30 28.05 -19.39
C TRP A 178 -4.58 27.26 -19.68
N ASN A 179 -4.89 27.04 -20.96
CA ASN A 179 -5.79 26.03 -21.54
C ASN A 179 -6.93 25.48 -20.64
N ILE A 180 -7.78 26.39 -20.14
CA ILE A 180 -8.84 26.02 -19.18
C ILE A 180 -9.77 24.94 -19.71
N ALA A 181 -10.15 25.00 -20.99
CA ALA A 181 -11.05 24.01 -21.60
C ALA A 181 -10.46 22.59 -21.50
N ASP A 182 -9.17 22.44 -21.79
CA ASP A 182 -8.46 21.17 -21.77
C ASP A 182 -8.31 20.64 -20.32
N CYS A 183 -8.13 21.55 -19.35
CA CYS A 183 -8.08 21.16 -17.93
C CYS A 183 -9.43 20.65 -17.41
N VAL A 184 -10.54 21.28 -17.80
CA VAL A 184 -11.86 21.04 -17.18
C VAL A 184 -12.76 20.09 -17.95
N GLU A 185 -12.43 19.70 -19.18
CA GLU A 185 -13.25 18.75 -19.97
C GLU A 185 -13.45 17.37 -19.29
N ARG A 186 -12.58 17.03 -18.32
CA ARG A 186 -12.65 15.81 -17.50
C ARG A 186 -12.64 16.09 -15.99
N SER A 187 -12.84 17.35 -15.57
CA SER A 187 -12.80 17.72 -14.15
C SER A 187 -14.21 17.80 -13.57
N TYR A 188 -14.45 17.04 -12.51
CA TYR A 188 -15.72 17.01 -11.79
C TYR A 188 -15.51 17.34 -10.31
N ASP A 189 -16.62 17.65 -9.64
CA ASP A 189 -16.65 17.68 -8.18
C ASP A 189 -16.93 16.27 -7.65
N LEU A 190 -16.36 15.95 -6.48
CA LEU A 190 -16.64 14.69 -5.78
C LEU A 190 -18.00 14.73 -5.07
N GLU A 191 -18.51 15.92 -4.76
CA GLU A 191 -19.80 16.15 -4.11
C GLU A 191 -20.92 15.36 -4.79
N GLY A 192 -21.70 14.61 -4.00
CA GLY A 192 -22.83 13.81 -4.48
C GLY A 192 -22.46 12.48 -5.16
N MET A 193 -21.18 12.21 -5.45
CA MET A 193 -20.76 10.91 -5.99
C MET A 193 -21.00 9.77 -4.98
N GLN A 194 -21.20 8.56 -5.49
CA GLN A 194 -21.25 7.33 -4.70
C GLN A 194 -19.83 6.73 -4.61
N VAL A 195 -19.27 6.65 -3.41
CA VAL A 195 -17.91 6.16 -3.17
C VAL A 195 -17.95 4.88 -2.33
N GLY A 196 -17.39 3.80 -2.87
CA GLY A 196 -17.37 2.48 -2.25
C GLY A 196 -15.97 2.01 -1.86
N THR A 197 -15.84 1.38 -0.69
CA THR A 197 -14.61 0.65 -0.31
C THR A 197 -14.80 -0.86 -0.33
N VAL A 198 -13.86 -1.58 -0.94
CA VAL A 198 -13.72 -3.04 -0.76
C VAL A 198 -12.87 -3.29 0.48
N ALA A 199 -13.48 -3.92 1.48
CA ALA A 199 -13.06 -3.99 2.89
C ALA A 199 -13.13 -2.65 3.64
N ALA A 200 -13.62 -2.72 4.88
CA ALA A 200 -13.79 -1.59 5.78
C ALA A 200 -13.03 -1.79 7.12
N GLY A 201 -11.93 -2.52 7.09
CA GLY A 201 -10.95 -2.58 8.18
C GLY A 201 -10.27 -1.23 8.43
N ARG A 202 -9.13 -1.21 9.14
CA ARG A 202 -8.46 0.03 9.60
C ARG A 202 -8.32 1.12 8.53
N ILE A 203 -7.87 0.76 7.33
CA ILE A 203 -7.68 1.70 6.21
C ILE A 203 -9.03 2.13 5.63
N GLY A 204 -9.87 1.18 5.18
CA GLY A 204 -11.17 1.49 4.57
C GLY A 204 -12.07 2.32 5.50
N SER A 205 -12.13 1.99 6.78
CA SER A 205 -12.83 2.76 7.81
C SER A 205 -12.27 4.19 7.97
N ALA A 206 -10.95 4.37 7.89
CA ALA A 206 -10.31 5.69 7.95
C ALA A 206 -10.56 6.52 6.68
N VAL A 207 -10.66 5.87 5.51
CA VAL A 207 -11.06 6.49 4.24
C VAL A 207 -12.50 6.97 4.29
N LEU A 208 -13.45 6.13 4.72
CA LEU A 208 -14.88 6.48 4.84
C LEU A 208 -15.08 7.70 5.74
N ARG A 209 -14.39 7.76 6.90
CA ARG A 209 -14.43 8.91 7.82
C ARG A 209 -13.93 10.20 7.17
N ARG A 210 -12.86 10.12 6.37
CA ARG A 210 -12.28 11.27 5.67
C ARG A 210 -13.15 11.76 4.52
N LEU A 211 -13.87 10.86 3.86
CA LEU A 211 -14.76 11.19 2.74
C LEU A 211 -16.12 11.71 3.18
N LYS A 212 -16.60 11.35 4.38
CA LYS A 212 -17.89 11.83 4.91
C LYS A 212 -18.14 13.33 4.75
N PRO A 213 -17.20 14.25 5.09
CA PRO A 213 -17.44 15.69 4.92
C PRO A 213 -17.43 16.19 3.47
N PHE A 214 -17.15 15.34 2.48
CA PHE A 214 -17.24 15.67 1.05
C PHE A 214 -18.65 15.45 0.47
N GLU A 215 -19.64 15.14 1.30
CA GLU A 215 -21.05 15.04 0.91
C GLU A 215 -21.29 13.97 -0.19
N VAL A 216 -20.58 12.84 -0.07
CA VAL A 216 -20.72 11.65 -0.92
C VAL A 216 -21.68 10.62 -0.33
N GLY A 217 -22.22 9.75 -1.19
CA GLY A 217 -22.85 8.50 -0.75
C GLY A 217 -21.78 7.46 -0.40
N LEU A 218 -21.74 6.99 0.85
CA LEU A 218 -20.71 6.05 1.31
C LEU A 218 -21.18 4.60 1.26
N HIS A 219 -20.45 3.76 0.55
CA HIS A 219 -20.71 2.34 0.39
C HIS A 219 -19.53 1.50 0.89
N TYR A 220 -19.80 0.27 1.32
CA TYR A 220 -18.74 -0.69 1.55
C TYR A 220 -19.22 -2.13 1.39
N THR A 221 -18.27 -3.02 1.13
CA THR A 221 -18.45 -4.46 1.24
C THR A 221 -17.30 -5.03 2.06
N ASP A 222 -17.56 -6.05 2.85
CA ASP A 222 -16.56 -6.77 3.64
C ASP A 222 -17.16 -8.14 4.03
N ARG A 223 -16.34 -9.06 4.53
CA ARG A 223 -16.79 -10.39 4.99
C ARG A 223 -17.83 -10.29 6.11
N HIS A 224 -17.73 -9.26 6.94
CA HIS A 224 -18.63 -8.99 8.05
C HIS A 224 -19.02 -7.53 8.06
N ARG A 225 -20.25 -7.24 8.50
CA ARG A 225 -20.69 -5.85 8.66
C ARG A 225 -19.90 -5.15 9.76
N LEU A 226 -19.71 -3.84 9.59
CA LEU A 226 -19.24 -2.98 10.65
C LEU A 226 -20.27 -2.93 11.79
N PRO A 227 -19.85 -2.54 13.00
CA PRO A 227 -20.79 -2.26 14.07
C PRO A 227 -21.84 -1.24 13.62
N ASP A 228 -23.11 -1.50 13.97
CA ASP A 228 -24.27 -0.64 13.66
C ASP A 228 -24.04 0.84 13.98
N GLU A 229 -23.31 1.13 15.05
CA GLU A 229 -22.98 2.51 15.45
C GLU A 229 -22.12 3.24 14.41
N ILE A 230 -21.14 2.56 13.81
CA ILE A 230 -20.27 3.12 12.78
C ILE A 230 -21.04 3.30 11.47
N GLU A 231 -21.87 2.32 11.10
CA GLU A 231 -22.72 2.45 9.91
C GLU A 231 -23.67 3.64 10.01
N ARG A 232 -24.32 3.83 11.17
CA ARG A 232 -25.21 4.98 11.41
C ARG A 232 -24.44 6.29 11.51
N GLU A 233 -23.29 6.28 12.18
CA GLU A 233 -22.43 7.45 12.28
C GLU A 233 -22.08 7.94 10.86
N LEU A 234 -21.63 7.06 9.98
CA LEU A 234 -21.13 7.44 8.66
C LEU A 234 -22.21 7.43 7.55
N GLY A 235 -23.42 6.95 7.83
CA GLY A 235 -24.48 6.82 6.83
C GLY A 235 -24.16 5.77 5.76
N LEU A 236 -23.55 4.65 6.16
CA LEU A 236 -23.05 3.63 5.23
C LEU A 236 -24.17 2.79 4.62
N THR A 237 -24.00 2.46 3.33
CA THR A 237 -24.74 1.39 2.66
C THR A 237 -23.83 0.16 2.50
N TYR A 238 -24.18 -0.92 3.18
CA TYR A 238 -23.49 -2.21 3.06
C TYR A 238 -23.97 -2.98 1.81
N HIS A 239 -23.03 -3.65 1.15
CA HIS A 239 -23.27 -4.59 0.05
C HIS A 239 -22.69 -5.96 0.39
N ALA A 240 -23.43 -7.03 0.08
CA ALA A 240 -23.02 -8.38 0.44
C ALA A 240 -21.86 -8.89 -0.41
N THR A 241 -21.66 -8.30 -1.60
CA THR A 241 -20.61 -8.69 -2.54
C THR A 241 -19.93 -7.46 -3.18
N PRO A 242 -18.67 -7.61 -3.67
CA PRO A 242 -18.03 -6.60 -4.51
C PRO A 242 -18.86 -6.24 -5.75
N GLU A 243 -19.50 -7.21 -6.39
CA GLU A 243 -20.34 -7.01 -7.58
C GLU A 243 -21.50 -6.03 -7.32
N GLU A 244 -22.20 -6.18 -6.19
CA GLU A 244 -23.28 -5.28 -5.78
C GLU A 244 -22.77 -3.86 -5.51
N LEU A 245 -21.59 -3.74 -4.88
CA LEU A 245 -20.97 -2.46 -4.57
C LEU A 245 -20.54 -1.71 -5.84
N VAL A 246 -19.81 -2.38 -6.74
CA VAL A 246 -19.25 -1.72 -7.93
C VAL A 246 -20.34 -1.23 -8.89
N ALA A 247 -21.51 -1.88 -8.91
CA ALA A 247 -22.63 -1.51 -9.76
C ALA A 247 -23.26 -0.15 -9.41
N VAL A 248 -23.11 0.31 -8.16
CA VAL A 248 -23.73 1.56 -7.68
C VAL A 248 -22.73 2.70 -7.47
N CYS A 249 -21.43 2.42 -7.46
CA CYS A 249 -20.39 3.42 -7.16
C CYS A 249 -19.90 4.16 -8.40
N ASP A 250 -19.61 5.46 -8.24
CA ASP A 250 -18.87 6.28 -9.21
C ASP A 250 -17.36 6.19 -8.95
N VAL A 251 -16.97 5.99 -7.70
CA VAL A 251 -15.59 5.77 -7.27
C VAL A 251 -15.51 4.51 -6.41
N VAL A 252 -14.57 3.62 -6.72
CA VAL A 252 -14.28 2.44 -5.91
C VAL A 252 -12.83 2.48 -5.42
N THR A 253 -12.61 2.24 -4.14
CA THR A 253 -11.28 2.12 -3.53
C THR A 253 -11.09 0.72 -2.93
N ILE A 254 -9.94 0.11 -3.21
CA ILE A 254 -9.59 -1.23 -2.74
C ILE A 254 -8.74 -1.10 -1.47
N ASN A 255 -9.22 -1.67 -0.36
CA ASN A 255 -8.54 -1.68 0.94
C ASN A 255 -8.46 -3.08 1.58
N ALA A 256 -8.68 -4.12 0.77
CA ALA A 256 -8.63 -5.53 1.18
C ALA A 256 -7.19 -6.09 1.12
N PRO A 257 -6.84 -7.09 1.95
CA PRO A 257 -5.57 -7.80 1.83
C PRO A 257 -5.50 -8.64 0.54
N LEU A 258 -4.28 -8.96 0.08
CA LEU A 258 -4.06 -9.92 -1.00
C LEU A 258 -3.98 -11.34 -0.44
N HIS A 259 -4.82 -12.23 -0.96
CA HIS A 259 -4.80 -13.67 -0.74
C HIS A 259 -5.58 -14.34 -1.90
N PRO A 260 -5.65 -15.70 -1.99
CA PRO A 260 -6.23 -16.36 -3.16
C PRO A 260 -7.68 -15.97 -3.51
N GLU A 261 -8.49 -15.48 -2.57
CA GLU A 261 -9.88 -15.06 -2.85
C GLU A 261 -9.98 -13.62 -3.36
N THR A 262 -8.94 -12.80 -3.18
CA THR A 262 -8.90 -11.40 -3.63
C THR A 262 -7.93 -11.18 -4.80
N GLU A 263 -7.10 -12.18 -5.13
CA GLU A 263 -6.24 -12.16 -6.31
C GLU A 263 -7.07 -12.06 -7.59
N HIS A 264 -6.78 -11.05 -8.40
CA HIS A 264 -7.47 -10.68 -9.64
C HIS A 264 -8.99 -10.49 -9.48
N LEU A 265 -9.46 -10.12 -8.29
CA LEU A 265 -10.87 -9.78 -8.06
C LEU A 265 -11.37 -8.69 -9.04
N PHE A 266 -10.54 -7.68 -9.31
CA PHE A 266 -10.84 -6.65 -10.31
C PHE A 266 -10.29 -7.05 -11.67
N ASP A 267 -10.98 -7.99 -12.32
CA ASP A 267 -10.75 -8.45 -13.70
C ASP A 267 -11.70 -7.75 -14.70
N ASP A 268 -11.70 -8.19 -15.96
CA ASP A 268 -12.61 -7.65 -16.98
C ASP A 268 -14.10 -7.79 -16.59
N GLU A 269 -14.47 -8.87 -15.90
CA GLU A 269 -15.87 -9.15 -15.56
C GLU A 269 -16.35 -8.18 -14.48
N LEU A 270 -15.60 -8.01 -13.39
CA LEU A 270 -15.99 -7.10 -12.32
C LEU A 270 -15.92 -5.63 -12.76
N ILE A 271 -14.89 -5.26 -13.52
CA ILE A 271 -14.76 -3.88 -14.02
C ILE A 271 -15.89 -3.53 -15.01
N ALA A 272 -16.35 -4.48 -15.82
CA ALA A 272 -17.49 -4.26 -16.73
C ALA A 272 -18.82 -4.01 -15.98
N LYS A 273 -18.94 -4.43 -14.72
CA LYS A 273 -20.11 -4.16 -13.86
C LYS A 273 -20.07 -2.77 -13.23
N MET A 274 -18.93 -2.07 -13.26
CA MET A 274 -18.84 -0.68 -12.83
C MET A 274 -19.64 0.23 -13.76
N LYS A 275 -20.02 1.42 -13.28
CA LYS A 275 -20.57 2.46 -14.15
C LYS A 275 -19.54 2.85 -15.22
N ARG A 276 -20.00 3.12 -16.45
CA ARG A 276 -19.16 3.68 -17.50
C ARG A 276 -18.58 5.02 -17.03
N GLY A 277 -17.26 5.15 -17.05
CA GLY A 277 -16.56 6.34 -16.57
C GLY A 277 -16.35 6.38 -15.05
N ALA A 278 -16.43 5.24 -14.36
CA ALA A 278 -16.09 5.16 -12.94
C ALA A 278 -14.58 5.33 -12.69
N TYR A 279 -14.22 5.64 -11.45
CA TYR A 279 -12.83 5.75 -10.99
C TYR A 279 -12.47 4.58 -10.07
N LEU A 280 -11.26 4.04 -10.24
CA LEU A 280 -10.74 2.96 -9.41
C LEU A 280 -9.44 3.40 -8.72
N VAL A 281 -9.37 3.28 -7.40
CA VAL A 281 -8.17 3.56 -6.61
C VAL A 281 -7.71 2.30 -5.89
N ASN A 282 -6.46 1.88 -6.12
CA ASN A 282 -5.87 0.72 -5.46
C ASN A 282 -4.56 1.09 -4.75
N THR A 283 -4.63 1.19 -3.42
CA THR A 283 -3.46 1.33 -2.54
C THR A 283 -3.31 0.12 -1.62
N ALA A 284 -4.02 -0.97 -1.95
CA ALA A 284 -3.97 -2.22 -1.23
C ALA A 284 -2.84 -3.10 -1.76
N ARG A 285 -3.07 -3.82 -2.87
CA ARG A 285 -2.08 -4.64 -3.58
C ARG A 285 -2.43 -4.73 -5.06
N ALA A 286 -1.41 -4.64 -5.92
CA ALA A 286 -1.61 -4.63 -7.36
C ALA A 286 -2.27 -5.92 -7.88
N LYS A 287 -1.87 -7.08 -7.37
CA LYS A 287 -2.44 -8.39 -7.76
C LYS A 287 -3.92 -8.55 -7.42
N ILE A 288 -4.57 -7.61 -6.72
CA ILE A 288 -6.03 -7.62 -6.58
C ILE A 288 -6.71 -7.22 -7.91
N CYS A 289 -6.02 -6.47 -8.76
CA CYS A 289 -6.47 -6.17 -10.12
C CYS A 289 -5.77 -7.11 -11.11
N ASP A 290 -6.50 -7.54 -12.14
CA ASP A 290 -5.84 -8.02 -13.36
C ASP A 290 -5.16 -6.83 -14.04
N ARG A 291 -3.86 -6.96 -14.27
CA ARG A 291 -3.02 -5.88 -14.82
C ARG A 291 -3.55 -5.36 -16.16
N ASP A 292 -3.91 -6.26 -17.06
CA ASP A 292 -4.25 -5.89 -18.43
C ASP A 292 -5.73 -5.51 -18.56
N ALA A 293 -6.61 -6.01 -17.68
CA ALA A 293 -8.00 -5.59 -17.61
C ALA A 293 -8.12 -4.10 -17.25
N VAL A 294 -7.31 -3.61 -16.31
CA VAL A 294 -7.26 -2.18 -15.96
C VAL A 294 -6.87 -1.32 -17.18
N VAL A 295 -5.86 -1.75 -17.94
CA VAL A 295 -5.42 -1.05 -19.16
C VAL A 295 -6.55 -0.98 -20.19
N ARG A 296 -7.17 -2.12 -20.52
CA ARG A 296 -8.30 -2.18 -21.47
C ARG A 296 -9.49 -1.33 -21.00
N ALA A 297 -9.75 -1.29 -19.70
CA ALA A 297 -10.85 -0.51 -19.14
C ALA A 297 -10.63 1.00 -19.28
N LEU A 298 -9.38 1.47 -19.15
CA LEU A 298 -9.03 2.87 -19.42
C LEU A 298 -9.09 3.19 -20.92
N GLU A 299 -8.52 2.34 -21.76
CA GLU A 299 -8.53 2.50 -23.22
C GLU A 299 -9.95 2.58 -23.80
N SER A 300 -10.86 1.75 -23.30
CA SER A 300 -12.28 1.76 -23.70
C SER A 300 -13.10 2.89 -23.04
N GLY A 301 -12.55 3.53 -22.01
CA GLY A 301 -13.22 4.50 -21.15
C GLY A 301 -14.23 3.88 -20.18
N GLN A 302 -14.29 2.55 -20.05
CA GLN A 302 -15.05 1.89 -18.98
C GLN A 302 -14.67 2.47 -17.62
N LEU A 303 -13.36 2.65 -17.39
CA LEU A 303 -12.83 3.52 -16.34
C LEU A 303 -12.50 4.90 -16.91
N ALA A 304 -12.87 5.96 -16.17
CA ALA A 304 -12.43 7.32 -16.47
C ALA A 304 -11.04 7.62 -15.92
N GLY A 305 -10.59 6.85 -14.92
CA GLY A 305 -9.25 6.98 -14.34
C GLY A 305 -8.95 5.87 -13.35
N TYR A 306 -7.65 5.56 -13.22
CA TYR A 306 -7.10 4.64 -12.24
C TYR A 306 -5.93 5.32 -11.53
N ALA A 307 -5.82 5.10 -10.22
CA ALA A 307 -4.66 5.54 -9.45
C ALA A 307 -4.30 4.52 -8.37
N GLY A 308 -3.01 4.43 -8.07
CA GLY A 308 -2.49 3.54 -7.06
C GLY A 308 -0.99 3.73 -6.86
N ASP A 309 -0.48 3.26 -5.73
CA ASP A 309 0.94 3.26 -5.38
C ASP A 309 1.54 1.84 -5.31
N VAL A 310 0.71 0.81 -5.57
CA VAL A 310 1.11 -0.60 -5.51
C VAL A 310 1.22 -1.21 -6.90
N TRP A 311 2.23 -2.06 -7.09
CA TRP A 311 2.57 -2.68 -8.38
C TRP A 311 2.90 -4.16 -8.20
N PHE A 312 2.94 -4.93 -9.29
CA PHE A 312 3.46 -6.30 -9.25
C PHE A 312 4.25 -6.65 -10.53
N PRO A 313 5.49 -7.18 -10.40
CA PRO A 313 6.27 -7.30 -9.17
C PRO A 313 6.71 -5.92 -8.65
N GLN A 314 7.36 -5.87 -7.48
CA GLN A 314 7.99 -4.66 -6.94
C GLN A 314 9.51 -4.86 -6.77
N PRO A 315 10.35 -4.04 -7.42
CA PRO A 315 10.00 -2.88 -8.24
C PRO A 315 9.29 -3.24 -9.55
N ALA A 316 8.37 -2.38 -9.99
CA ALA A 316 7.73 -2.54 -11.29
C ALA A 316 8.76 -2.33 -12.41
N PRO A 317 8.82 -3.23 -13.42
CA PRO A 317 9.66 -3.03 -14.60
C PRO A 317 9.44 -1.66 -15.25
N ALA A 318 10.46 -1.13 -15.93
CA ALA A 318 10.39 0.19 -16.56
C ALA A 318 9.32 0.27 -17.67
N ASP A 319 9.01 -0.86 -18.29
CA ASP A 319 8.00 -1.06 -19.34
C ASP A 319 6.64 -1.56 -18.79
N HIS A 320 6.43 -1.53 -17.46
CA HIS A 320 5.15 -1.93 -16.88
C HIS A 320 4.00 -1.06 -17.42
N PRO A 321 2.91 -1.65 -17.95
CA PRO A 321 1.91 -0.93 -18.75
C PRO A 321 1.15 0.16 -17.97
N TRP A 322 0.96 -0.01 -16.66
CA TRP A 322 0.34 1.02 -15.82
C TRP A 322 1.13 2.34 -15.72
N ARG A 323 2.39 2.38 -16.19
CA ARG A 323 3.19 3.62 -16.21
C ARG A 323 2.71 4.62 -17.27
N THR A 324 2.10 4.12 -18.35
CA THR A 324 1.79 4.92 -19.55
C THR A 324 0.39 4.67 -20.09
N MET A 325 -0.45 3.92 -19.37
CA MET A 325 -1.85 3.75 -19.74
C MET A 325 -2.60 5.10 -19.66
N PRO A 326 -3.72 5.26 -20.39
CA PRO A 326 -4.43 6.54 -20.54
C PRO A 326 -4.96 7.17 -19.25
#